data_AF-A0A7C7USY8-F1
#
_entry.id   AF-A0A7C7USY8-F1
#
_cell.length_a   1.000
_cell.length_b   1.000
_cell.length_c   1.000
_cell.angle_alpha   90.00
_cell.angle_beta   90.00
_cell.angle_gamma   90.00
#
_symmetry.space_group_name_H-M   'P 1'
#
loop_
_entity.id
_entity.type
_entity.pdbx_description
1 polymer ?
#
loop_
_entity_poly.entity_id
_entity_poly.type
_entity_poly.pdbx_seq_one_letter_code
_entity_poly.pdbx_strand_id
1 'polypeptide(L)' 'MDGCSTVRLRRRIIKVRWKCKRRSMVKTKKYLRWWLQVPAGLEVSDLVGLPLKAYRDGKRLIFEPLQA' A
#
# COMPACT_ATOMS: atom_id res chain seq x y z
N MET A 1 14.39 19.13 14.09
CA MET A 1 12.98 19.23 13.67
C MET A 1 12.54 17.82 13.35
N ASP A 2 11.93 17.14 14.32
CA ASP A 2 11.45 15.77 14.15
C ASP A 2 10.28 15.77 13.17
N GLY A 3 10.59 15.43 11.92
CA GLY A 3 9.63 15.42 10.83
C GLY A 3 8.63 14.30 11.04
N CYS A 4 7.37 14.64 11.28
CA CYS A 4 6.27 13.69 11.26
C CYS A 4 6.20 13.04 9.87
N SER A 5 6.55 11.75 9.79
CA SER A 5 6.59 11.00 8.54
C SER A 5 5.27 10.27 8.33
N THR A 6 4.36 10.89 7.58
CA THR A 6 3.04 10.32 7.26
C THR A 6 3.12 9.38 6.06
N VAL A 7 2.66 8.13 6.21
CA VAL A 7 2.56 7.15 5.09
C VAL A 7 1.11 6.93 4.68
N ARG A 8 0.86 6.71 3.37
CA ARG A 8 -0.51 6.71 2.81
C ARG A 8 -0.81 5.40 2.11
N LEU A 9 -1.98 4.79 2.37
CA LEU A 9 -2.46 3.69 1.53
C LEU A 9 -3.12 4.24 0.26
N ARG A 10 -2.63 3.79 -0.90
CA ARG A 10 -3.30 3.99 -2.18
C ARG A 10 -3.96 2.71 -2.66
N ARG A 11 -5.08 2.84 -3.37
CA ARG A 11 -5.64 1.73 -4.15
C ARG A 11 -4.87 1.63 -5.46
N ARG A 12 -4.25 0.49 -5.72
CA ARG A 12 -3.68 0.14 -7.02
C ARG A 12 -4.53 -0.92 -7.69
N ILE A 13 -4.83 -0.71 -8.97
CA ILE A 13 -5.40 -1.75 -9.80
C ILE A 13 -4.24 -2.65 -10.24
N ILE A 14 -4.24 -3.90 -9.81
CA ILE A 14 -3.31 -4.93 -10.28
C ILE A 14 -4.01 -5.82 -11.31
N LYS A 15 -3.28 -6.18 -12.38
CA LYS A 15 -3.76 -7.11 -13.41
C LYS A 15 -3.05 -8.44 -13.22
N VAL A 16 -3.80 -9.50 -12.95
CA VAL A 16 -3.26 -10.85 -12.87
C VAL A 16 -3.60 -11.58 -14.16
N ARG A 17 -2.60 -12.22 -14.76
CA ARG A 17 -2.73 -13.04 -15.96
C ARG A 17 -2.36 -14.48 -15.64
N TRP A 18 -3.16 -15.43 -16.11
CA TRP A 18 -2.83 -16.86 -15.97
C TRP A 18 -3.27 -17.65 -17.19
N LYS A 19 -2.49 -18.67 -17.54
CA LYS A 19 -2.79 -19.57 -18.66
C LYS A 19 -3.72 -20.68 -18.17
N CYS A 20 -4.91 -20.77 -18.76
CA CYS A 20 -5.86 -21.84 -18.44
C CYS A 20 -5.41 -23.13 -19.14
N LYS A 21 -4.88 -24.10 -18.38
CA LYS A 21 -4.28 -25.35 -18.91
C LYS A 21 -5.20 -26.12 -19.87
N ARG A 22 -6.52 -26.11 -19.66
CA ARG A 22 -7.50 -26.84 -20.48
C ARG A 22 -7.85 -26.22 -21.84
N ARG A 23 -7.53 -24.93 -22.08
CA ARG A 23 -8.00 -24.22 -23.30
C ARG A 23 -6.93 -23.40 -24.00
N SER A 24 -5.66 -23.50 -23.59
CA SER A 24 -4.57 -22.65 -24.07
C SER A 24 -4.87 -21.14 -24.06
N MET A 25 -5.82 -20.71 -23.23
CA MET A 25 -6.34 -19.34 -23.18
C MET A 25 -5.72 -18.60 -21.99
N VAL A 26 -5.19 -17.40 -22.24
CA VAL A 26 -4.72 -16.50 -21.17
C VAL A 26 -5.92 -15.73 -20.61
N LYS A 27 -6.27 -15.97 -19.34
CA LYS A 27 -7.27 -15.19 -18.62
C LYS A 27 -6.59 -14.02 -17.92
N THR A 28 -7.26 -12.86 -17.93
CA THR A 28 -6.82 -11.66 -17.21
C THR A 28 -7.93 -11.25 -16.23
N LYS A 29 -7.59 -10.95 -14.98
CA LYS A 29 -8.52 -10.37 -14.00
C LYS A 29 -7.88 -9.16 -13.31
N LYS A 30 -8.68 -8.11 -13.13
CA LYS A 30 -8.29 -6.90 -12.40
C LYS A 30 -8.68 -7.04 -10.94
N TYR A 31 -7.79 -6.66 -10.03
CA TYR A 31 -8.04 -6.62 -8.60
C TYR A 31 -7.64 -5.26 -8.03
N LEU A 32 -8.30 -4.82 -6.97
CA LEU A 32 -7.90 -3.66 -6.18
C LEU A 32 -7.01 -4.15 -5.04
N ARG A 33 -5.76 -3.68 -4.99
CA ARG A 33 -4.82 -3.95 -3.91
C ARG A 33 -4.43 -2.65 -3.23
N TRP A 34 -4.57 -2.61 -1.92
CA TRP A 34 -4.03 -1.52 -1.12
C TRP A 34 -2.52 -1.66 -1.04
N TRP A 35 -1.79 -0.57 -1.24
CA TRP A 35 -0.34 -0.53 -1.12
C TRP A 35 0.08 0.74 -0.39
N LEU A 36 1.15 0.63 0.40
CA LEU A 36 1.74 1.75 1.14
C LEU A 36 2.54 2.60 0.18
N GLN A 37 2.21 3.88 0.14
CA GLN A 37 3.02 4.92 -0.47
C GLN A 37 3.95 5.47 0.61
N VAL A 38 5.24 5.20 0.45
CA VAL A 38 6.31 5.67 1.33
C VAL A 38 6.94 6.92 0.70
N PRO A 39 7.03 8.05 1.41
CA PRO A 39 7.70 9.26 0.92
C PRO A 39 9.15 9.00 0.51
N ALA A 40 9.65 9.76 -0.48
CA ALA A 40 11.07 9.73 -0.82
C ALA A 40 11.87 10.27 0.37
N GLY A 41 12.73 9.44 0.96
CA GLY A 41 13.51 9.77 2.16
C GLY A 41 13.14 9.00 3.42
N LEU A 42 12.07 8.19 3.38
CA LEU A 42 11.72 7.26 4.46
C LEU A 42 12.05 5.83 4.01
N GLU A 43 12.92 5.11 4.72
CA GLU A 43 13.17 3.71 4.38
C GLU A 43 12.05 2.81 4.91
N VAL A 44 11.75 1.74 4.17
CA VAL A 44 10.71 0.78 4.59
C VAL A 44 11.12 0.06 5.87
N SER A 45 12.42 -0.17 6.05
CA SER A 45 13.04 -0.69 7.28
C SER A 45 12.63 0.11 8.51
N ASP A 46 12.59 1.44 8.40
CA ASP A 46 12.26 2.34 9.49
C ASP A 46 10.81 2.21 9.96
N LEU A 47 9.92 1.68 9.12
CA LEU A 47 8.51 1.48 9.43
C LEU A 47 8.23 0.13 10.14
N VAL A 48 9.17 -0.81 10.10
CA VAL A 48 8.97 -2.16 10.65
C VAL A 48 8.99 -2.10 12.17
N GLY A 49 7.88 -2.49 12.79
CA GLY A 49 7.75 -2.53 14.26
C GLY A 49 7.26 -1.22 14.89
N LEU A 50 7.05 -0.15 14.11
CA LEU A 50 6.47 1.09 14.63
C LEU A 50 4.96 0.96 14.85
N PRO A 51 4.44 1.38 16.02
CA PRO A 51 3.01 1.53 16.21
C PRO A 51 2.52 2.73 15.38
N LEU A 52 1.71 2.45 14.36
CA LEU A 52 1.12 3.49 13.50
C LEU A 52 -0.37 3.67 13.84
N LYS A 53 -0.81 4.91 14.01
CA LYS A 53 -2.22 5.28 14.06
C LYS A 53 -2.77 5.44 12.65
N ALA A 54 -3.80 4.69 12.32
CA ALA A 54 -4.51 4.83 11.05
C ALA A 54 -5.73 5.73 11.20
N TYR A 55 -5.94 6.66 10.27
CA TYR A 55 -7.17 7.43 10.15
C TYR A 55 -7.59 7.60 8.69
N ARG A 56 -8.84 8.00 8.48
CA ARG A 56 -9.42 8.16 7.15
C ARG A 56 -9.54 9.63 6.80
N ASP A 57 -8.92 10.00 5.69
CA ASP A 57 -9.01 11.34 5.08
C ASP A 57 -9.71 11.20 3.72
N GLY A 58 -11.04 11.37 3.74
CA GLY A 58 -11.91 11.17 2.57
C GLY A 58 -11.80 9.75 1.97
N LYS A 59 -11.23 9.65 0.77
CA LYS A 59 -11.00 8.38 0.05
C LYS A 59 -9.66 7.71 0.40
N ARG A 60 -8.87 8.30 1.30
CA ARG A 60 -7.51 7.87 1.63
C ARG A 60 -7.47 7.34 3.06
N LEU A 61 -6.65 6.31 3.29
CA LEU A 61 -6.30 5.87 4.65
C LEU A 61 -4.86 6.33 4.90
N ILE A 62 -4.66 7.08 5.96
CA ILE A 62 -3.39 7.69 6.33
C ILE A 62 -2.90 7.02 7.62
N PHE A 63 -1.60 6.73 7.69
CA PHE A 63 -0.94 6.19 8.86
C PHE A 63 0.10 7.20 9.34
N GLU A 64 0.01 7.57 10.60
CA GLU A 64 0.97 8.42 11.29
C GLU A 64 1.62 7.63 12.43
N PRO A 65 2.93 7.81 12.69
CA PRO A 65 3.55 7.25 13.88
C PRO A 65 2.80 7.70 15.12
N LEU A 66 2.53 6.76 16.04
CA LEU A 66 2.20 7.13 17.41
C LEU A 66 3.49 7.72 17.99
N GLN A 67 3.58 9.06 18.03
CA GLN A 67 4.68 9.73 18.72
C GLN A 67 4.79 9.15 20.13
N ALA A 68 5.95 8.61 20.46
CA ALA A 68 6.33 8.27 21.83
C ALA A 68 6.58 9.55 22.62
#